data_AF-A0A2S9GK88-F1
#
_entry.id   AF-A0A2S9GK88-F1
#
_cell.length_a   1.000
_cell.length_b   1.000
_cell.length_c   1.000
_cell.angle_alpha   90.00
_cell.angle_beta   90.00
_cell.angle_gamma   90.00
#
_symmetry.space_group_name_H-M   'P 1'
#
loop_
_entity.id
_entity.type
_entity.pdbx_description
1 polymer ?
#
loop_
_entity_poly.entity_id
_entity_poly.type
_entity_poly.pdbx_seq_one_letter_code
_entity_poly.pdbx_strand_id
1 'polypeptide(L)' 'MLLSDRDIRAEIKSGRLGVDPFDDSLVQPSSVDVRLDNLFRVFNNTRYTHIDPSERQDDLTSLVEPKEGEPFVL' A
#
# COMPACT_ATOMS: atom_id res chain seq x y z
N MET A 1 -21.44 6.95 6.31
CA MET A 1 -20.95 7.83 7.38
C MET A 1 -19.43 7.72 7.37
N LEU A 2 -18.71 8.85 7.42
CA LEU A 2 -17.24 8.89 7.40
C LEU A 2 -16.76 9.27 8.80
N LEU A 3 -15.70 8.65 9.31
CA LEU A 3 -15.16 8.97 10.63
C LEU A 3 -14.45 10.33 10.59
N SER A 4 -14.67 11.13 11.63
CA SER A 4 -13.87 12.33 11.87
C SER A 4 -12.48 11.97 12.38
N ASP A 5 -11.53 12.90 12.28
CA ASP A 5 -10.20 12.81 12.88
C ASP A 5 -10.24 12.40 14.38
N ARG A 6 -11.17 12.93 15.15
CA ARG A 6 -11.38 12.58 16.56
C ARG A 6 -11.80 11.11 16.71
N ASP A 7 -12.72 10.66 15.87
CA ASP A 7 -13.24 9.29 15.95
C ASP A 7 -12.18 8.30 15.45
N ILE A 8 -11.42 8.63 14.40
CA ILE A 8 -10.25 7.87 13.94
C ILE A 8 -9.27 7.66 15.09
N ARG A 9 -8.88 8.73 15.81
CA ARG A 9 -8.00 8.63 16.98
C ARG A 9 -8.58 7.76 18.09
N ALA A 10 -9.90 7.86 18.31
CA ALA A 10 -10.58 7.04 19.31
C ALA A 10 -10.57 5.54 18.95
N GLU A 11 -10.81 5.20 17.68
CA GLU A 11 -10.75 3.82 17.18
C GLU A 11 -9.35 3.22 17.31
N ILE A 12 -8.31 3.97 16.92
CA ILE A 12 -6.91 3.55 17.05
C ILE A 12 -6.53 3.37 18.52
N LYS A 13 -6.85 4.34 19.38
CA LYS A 13 -6.58 4.27 20.82
C LYS A 13 -7.30 3.09 21.49
N SER A 14 -8.51 2.77 21.04
CA SER A 14 -9.29 1.65 21.57
C SER A 14 -8.81 0.28 21.06
N GLY A 15 -7.89 0.24 20.10
CA GLY A 15 -7.40 -0.99 19.47
C GLY A 15 -8.37 -1.65 18.49
N ARG A 16 -9.51 -1.00 18.19
CA ARG A 16 -10.45 -1.49 17.18
C ARG A 16 -9.93 -1.30 15.75
N LEU A 17 -9.09 -0.29 15.54
CA LEU A 17 -8.38 -0.03 14.28
C LEU A 17 -6.87 -0.13 14.52
N GLY A 18 -6.22 -1.12 13.93
CA GLY A 18 -4.76 -1.27 13.97
C GLY A 18 -4.09 -0.54 12.81
N VAL A 19 -3.18 0.38 13.11
CA VAL A 19 -2.29 1.03 12.14
C VAL A 19 -0.87 0.88 12.67
N ASP A 20 0.01 0.24 11.91
CA ASP A 20 1.38 -0.03 12.34
C ASP A 20 2.37 0.22 11.19
N PRO A 21 3.30 1.18 11.33
CA PRO A 21 3.42 2.14 12.43
C PRO A 21 2.37 3.27 12.34
N PHE A 22 1.75 3.62 13.46
CA PHE A 22 0.86 4.80 13.55
C PHE A 22 1.64 6.09 13.83
N ASP A 23 1.33 7.13 13.07
CA ASP A 23 1.84 8.49 13.26
C ASP A 23 0.63 9.45 13.32
N ASP A 24 0.40 10.06 14.49
CA ASP A 24 -0.75 10.96 14.71
C ASP A 24 -0.68 12.23 13.85
N SER A 25 0.52 12.62 13.37
CA SER A 25 0.69 13.78 12.49
C SER A 25 0.10 13.58 11.09
N LEU A 26 -0.15 12.32 10.70
CA LEU A 26 -0.77 11.95 9.42
C LEU A 26 -2.31 11.93 9.49
N VAL A 27 -2.92 12.17 10.66
CA VAL A 27 -4.37 12.22 10.79
C VAL A 27 -4.92 13.54 10.24
N GLN A 28 -5.79 13.44 9.24
CA GLN A 28 -6.49 14.54 8.56
C GLN A 28 -7.96 14.60 9.03
N PRO A 29 -8.73 15.66 8.71
CA PRO A 29 -10.09 15.89 9.23
C PRO A 29 -11.07 14.71 9.09
N SER A 30 -10.88 13.87 8.07
CA SER A 30 -11.70 12.69 7.84
C SER A 30 -10.94 11.56 7.13
N SER A 31 -9.63 11.46 7.34
CA SER A 31 -8.76 10.41 6.78
C SER A 31 -7.44 10.31 7.56
N VAL A 32 -6.62 9.33 7.21
CA VAL A 32 -5.21 9.23 7.65
C VAL A 32 -4.35 9.08 6.41
N ASP A 33 -3.33 9.91 6.26
CA ASP A 33 -2.38 9.80 5.17
C ASP A 33 -1.56 8.51 5.34
N VAL A 34 -1.31 7.80 4.24
CA VAL A 34 -0.53 6.55 4.22
C VAL A 34 0.80 6.77 3.51
N ARG A 35 1.77 5.91 3.82
CA ARG A 35 3.12 5.96 3.24
C ARG A 35 3.29 4.87 2.20
N LEU A 36 4.08 5.18 1.18
CA LEU A 36 4.48 4.21 0.16
C LEU A 36 5.61 3.34 0.70
N ASP A 37 5.49 2.03 0.51
CA ASP A 37 6.55 1.07 0.82
C ASP A 37 7.61 1.05 -0.29
N ASN A 38 8.74 0.39 -0.06
CA ASN A 38 9.80 0.26 -1.07
C ASN A 38 9.61 -0.95 -2.02
N LEU A 39 8.51 -1.70 -1.89
CA LEU A 39 8.21 -2.90 -2.67
C LEU A 39 7.33 -2.57 -3.89
N PHE A 40 7.83 -2.80 -5.10
CA PHE A 40 7.11 -2.58 -6.35
C PHE A 40 6.96 -3.88 -7.16
N ARG A 41 5.90 -4.01 -7.96
CA ARG A 41 5.72 -5.12 -8.91
C ARG A 41 5.69 -4.60 -10.34
N VAL A 42 6.59 -5.10 -11.19
CA VAL A 42 6.66 -4.76 -12.62
C VAL A 42 6.17 -5.92 -13.47
N PHE A 43 5.44 -5.63 -14.56
CA PHE A 43 4.92 -6.66 -15.46
C PHE A 43 5.99 -7.19 -16.41
N ASN A 44 6.11 -8.52 -16.47
CA ASN A 44 6.99 -9.22 -17.40
C ASN A 44 6.29 -9.43 -18.75
N ASN A 45 6.04 -8.36 -19.51
CA ASN A 45 5.25 -8.39 -20.75
C ASN A 45 5.85 -9.25 -21.90
N THR A 46 7.06 -9.77 -21.73
CA THR A 46 7.72 -10.65 -22.72
C THR A 46 7.46 -12.14 -22.48
N ARG A 47 6.85 -12.52 -21.34
CA ARG A 47 6.70 -13.92 -20.93
C ARG A 47 5.32 -14.52 -21.18
N TYR A 48 4.28 -13.70 -21.24
CA TYR A 48 2.91 -14.15 -21.42
C TYR A 48 2.25 -13.42 -22.59
N THR A 49 1.38 -14.11 -23.33
CA THR A 49 0.64 -13.52 -24.45
C THR A 49 -0.54 -12.69 -23.98
N HIS A 50 -1.12 -13.03 -22.83
CA HIS A 50 -2.25 -12.36 -22.20
C HIS A 50 -2.36 -12.74 -20.72
N ILE A 51 -3.21 -12.03 -20.00
CA ILE A 51 -3.55 -12.28 -18.60
C ILE A 51 -4.87 -13.05 -18.57
N ASP A 52 -4.89 -14.22 -17.91
CA ASP A 52 -6.10 -14.99 -17.63
C ASP A 52 -6.30 -15.10 -16.11
N PRO A 53 -7.31 -14.42 -15.52
CA PRO A 53 -7.59 -14.48 -14.09
C PRO A 53 -7.96 -15.87 -13.55
N SER A 54 -8.31 -16.82 -14.43
CA SER A 54 -8.65 -18.20 -14.05
C SER A 54 -7.43 -19.12 -13.96
N GLU A 55 -6.28 -18.70 -14.51
CA GLU A 55 -5.03 -19.44 -14.46
C GLU A 55 -4.06 -18.82 -13.44
N ARG A 56 -3.23 -19.66 -12.82
CA ARG A 56 -2.19 -19.19 -11.89
C ARG A 56 -0.96 -18.72 -12.69
N GLN A 57 -0.75 -17.40 -12.72
CA GLN A 57 0.37 -16.75 -13.45
C GLN A 57 1.29 -15.97 -12.48
N ASP A 58 1.93 -16.66 -11.53
CA ASP A 58 2.73 -16.02 -10.46
C ASP A 58 3.92 -15.19 -11.00
N ASP A 59 4.51 -15.60 -12.12
CA ASP A 59 5.66 -14.95 -12.76
C ASP A 59 5.26 -13.77 -13.68
N LEU A 60 3.97 -13.40 -13.72
CA LEU A 60 3.48 -12.26 -14.50
C LEU A 60 4.14 -10.96 -14.04
N THR A 61 4.52 -10.88 -12.77
CA THR A 61 5.21 -9.73 -12.20
C THR A 61 6.51 -10.10 -11.51
N SER A 62 7.49 -9.22 -11.58
CA SER A 62 8.73 -9.30 -10.80
C SER A 62 8.68 -8.30 -9.65
N LEU A 63 9.13 -8.71 -8.46
CA LEU A 63 9.33 -7.81 -7.33
C LEU A 63 10.58 -6.94 -7.60
N VAL A 64 10.45 -5.64 -7.42
CA VAL A 64 11.52 -4.66 -7.56
C VAL A 64 11.57 -3.82 -6.30
N GLU A 65 12.77 -3.73 -5.73
CA GLU A 65 13.07 -2.87 -4.59
C GLU A 65 14.16 -1.88 -5.03
N PRO A 66 13.85 -0.57 -5.14
CA PRO A 66 14.86 0.44 -5.40
C PRO A 66 15.91 0.43 -4.28
N LYS A 67 17.13 0.87 -4.61
CA LYS A 67 18.14 1.11 -3.58
C LYS A 67 17.66 2.20 -2.64
N GLU A 68 18.14 2.13 -1.39
CA GLU A 68 17.84 3.15 -0.40
C GLU A 68 18.21 4.56 -0.92
N GLY A 69 17.25 5.49 -0.87
CA GLY A 69 17.41 6.85 -1.38
C GLY A 69 17.18 7.03 -2.88
N GLU A 70 16.96 5.96 -3.65
CA GLU A 70 16.63 6.04 -5.07
C GLU A 70 15.11 5.91 -5.30
N PRO A 71 14.52 6.71 -6.21
CA PRO A 71 13.11 6.55 -6.57
C PRO A 71 12.91 5.34 -7.47
N PHE A 72 11.71 4.77 -7.44
CA PHE A 72 11.26 3.82 -8.46
C PHE A 72 10.83 4.54 -9.75
N VAL A 73 11.29 4.06 -10.91
CA VAL A 73 10.99 4.63 -12.23
C VAL A 73 10.50 3.52 -13.18
N LEU A 74 9.39 3.75 -13.87
CA LEU A 74 8.75 2.84 -14.84
C LEU A 74 9.08 3.20 -16.29
#